data_AF-A0A349H973-F1
#
_entry.id   AF-A0A349H973-F1
#
_cell.length_a   1.000
_cell.length_b   1.000
_cell.length_c   1.000
_cell.angle_alpha   90.00
_cell.angle_beta   90.00
_cell.angle_gamma   90.00
#
_symmetry.space_group_name_H-M   'P 1'
#
loop_
_entity.id
_entity.type
_entity.pdbx_description
1 polymer ?
#
loop_
_entity_poly.entity_id
_entity_poly.type
_entity_poly.pdbx_seq_one_letter_code
_entity_poly.pdbx_strand_id
1 'polypeptide(L)'
;MNRIGLIVGLVAALVGSWLLWQWGFCRFYVVPGFMAVVTAKSGEILPPGQILAKPGQRGIQEQVLGEGRHFLNPWQYDYKIMPVIAIPPGKVGVVTSKVGADLPPGEFLAEAGQKGIWRGVLGPGKHRLNPFGYQIDIVDAISIPVGYVGVVTSLSGKQTTPDAFAGPGEKGVRRDVLQPGLYYVNPKELQVDLLEIGVNQVSLLGKTGGEVITKGKMASQNVAMENLQKRALAEQMEKRMDYVAQQRVQESVSDKPQLESSMMRGTARAKQAAAAAPNQQSPQPSPAKPQLPPDASHVLSLNQFVEFPSRDGFEISLDMTVEFEFLPEQIAWIYQSYGDLPAVVDKIIMPQILSVSRLKGSAYRAKDFIVGEGREKFQNDLTEALAKAIEEKHIIVHDALIRHVNVSDQILDPIQQASIAIEQDLTNKEKQNTARKQAELNTELGLVEQRRQQVAQETEKLKAEILADQEKQVAQLRAEALRQTAEIDQQTALIRADKTRKLGQAQANTVALVEGEKAKGFELKAAAFGDPAAFTLWEFANNLNKDLRVSILHAGAGTLWTDLEKATLGELGGAAVLNNKK
;
A
#
# COMPACT_ATOMS: atom_id res chain seq x y z
N MET A 1 -35.46 -104.76 27.49
CA MET A 1 -35.51 -103.31 27.13
C MET A 1 -35.14 -102.36 28.27
N ASN A 2 -35.33 -102.69 29.57
CA ASN A 2 -35.02 -101.78 30.69
C ASN A 2 -33.54 -101.44 30.93
N ARG A 3 -32.58 -102.31 30.60
CA ARG A 3 -31.15 -102.02 30.82
C ARG A 3 -30.62 -100.92 29.89
N ILE A 4 -31.12 -100.85 28.66
CA ILE A 4 -30.72 -99.84 27.68
C ILE A 4 -31.28 -98.47 28.09
N GLY A 5 -32.53 -98.39 28.55
CA GLY A 5 -33.12 -97.14 29.06
C GLY A 5 -32.42 -96.61 30.32
N LEU A 6 -31.97 -97.50 31.22
CA LEU A 6 -31.20 -97.13 32.41
C LEU A 6 -29.80 -96.60 32.05
N ILE A 7 -29.12 -97.24 31.10
CA ILE A 7 -27.82 -96.77 30.59
C ILE A 7 -27.97 -95.41 29.89
N VAL A 8 -28.99 -95.24 29.04
CA VAL A 8 -29.26 -93.97 28.34
C VAL A 8 -29.60 -92.85 29.34
N GLY A 9 -30.39 -93.13 30.38
CA GLY A 9 -30.71 -92.17 31.44
C GLY A 9 -29.48 -91.76 32.26
N LEU A 10 -28.59 -92.70 32.58
CA LEU A 10 -27.35 -92.43 33.33
C LEU A 10 -26.35 -91.63 32.49
N VAL A 11 -26.24 -91.93 31.19
CA VAL A 11 -25.44 -91.15 30.25
C VAL A 11 -26.01 -89.74 30.09
N ALA A 12 -27.33 -89.59 29.96
CA ALA A 12 -27.98 -88.27 29.88
C ALA A 12 -27.77 -87.45 31.16
N ALA A 13 -27.84 -88.08 32.34
CA ALA A 13 -27.54 -87.42 33.61
C ALA A 13 -26.06 -87.01 33.73
N LEU A 14 -25.13 -87.85 33.28
CA LEU A 14 -23.70 -87.52 33.24
C LEU A 14 -23.40 -86.39 32.26
N VAL A 15 -23.98 -86.40 31.07
CA VAL A 15 -23.84 -85.31 30.09
C VAL A 15 -24.47 -84.03 30.61
N GLY A 16 -25.65 -84.10 31.22
CA GLY A 16 -26.31 -82.95 31.86
C GLY A 16 -25.47 -82.36 33.00
N SER A 17 -24.94 -83.21 33.89
CA SER A 17 -24.05 -82.80 34.99
C SER A 17 -22.74 -82.21 34.46
N TRP A 18 -22.14 -82.81 33.43
CA TRP A 18 -20.93 -82.29 32.79
C TRP A 18 -21.17 -80.93 32.11
N LEU A 19 -22.31 -80.74 31.45
CA LEU A 19 -22.71 -79.44 30.87
C LEU A 19 -22.97 -78.39 31.95
N LEU A 20 -23.65 -78.76 33.05
CA LEU A 20 -23.85 -77.88 34.20
C LEU A 20 -22.52 -77.50 34.86
N TRP A 21 -21.60 -78.44 34.98
CA TRP A 21 -20.24 -78.19 35.48
C TRP A 21 -19.47 -77.23 34.57
N GLN A 22 -19.46 -77.52 33.27
CA GLN A 22 -18.78 -76.70 32.27
C GLN A 22 -19.36 -75.28 32.22
N TRP A 23 -20.67 -75.12 32.40
CA TRP A 23 -21.33 -73.83 32.30
C TRP A 23 -21.39 -73.04 33.62
N GLY A 24 -21.41 -73.74 34.76
CA GLY A 24 -21.47 -73.16 36.10
C GLY A 24 -20.11 -72.86 36.71
N PHE A 25 -19.15 -73.80 36.61
CA PHE A 25 -17.86 -73.71 37.31
C PHE A 25 -16.70 -73.37 36.37
N CYS A 26 -16.70 -73.86 35.12
CA CYS A 26 -15.62 -73.55 34.19
C CYS A 26 -15.79 -72.18 33.51
N ARG A 27 -16.99 -71.59 33.53
CA ARG A 27 -17.30 -70.36 32.81
C ARG A 27 -16.90 -69.12 33.62
N PHE A 28 -16.10 -68.25 33.03
CA PHE A 28 -15.87 -66.91 33.56
C PHE A 28 -15.94 -65.87 32.43
N TYR A 29 -16.12 -64.61 32.83
CA TYR A 29 -16.28 -63.50 31.90
C TYR A 29 -15.21 -62.45 32.15
N VAL A 30 -14.54 -62.04 31.08
CA VAL A 30 -13.57 -60.96 31.09
C VAL A 30 -14.26 -59.71 30.57
N VAL A 31 -14.35 -58.71 31.44
CA VAL A 31 -14.97 -57.41 31.16
C VAL A 31 -14.20 -56.70 30.02
N PRO A 32 -14.88 -55.93 29.14
CA PRO A 32 -14.19 -55.16 28.11
C PRO A 32 -13.11 -54.24 28.68
N GLY A 33 -11.95 -54.21 28.02
CA GLY A 33 -10.78 -53.46 28.52
C GLY A 33 -9.97 -54.16 29.62
N PHE A 34 -10.35 -55.37 30.02
CA PHE A 34 -9.54 -56.25 30.85
C PHE A 34 -9.07 -57.47 30.06
N MET A 35 -8.04 -58.12 30.57
CA MET A 35 -7.51 -59.40 30.08
C MET A 35 -7.33 -60.34 31.27
N ALA A 36 -7.46 -61.64 31.04
CA ALA A 36 -7.20 -62.65 32.06
C ALA A 36 -5.83 -63.28 31.82
N VAL A 37 -4.95 -63.13 32.80
CA VAL A 37 -3.68 -63.86 32.87
C VAL A 37 -3.98 -65.23 33.47
N VAL A 38 -3.66 -66.29 32.73
CA VAL A 38 -3.95 -67.66 33.13
C VAL A 38 -2.70 -68.29 33.74
N THR A 39 -2.85 -69.01 34.85
CA THR A 39 -1.79 -69.78 35.49
C THR A 39 -2.18 -71.25 35.47
N ALA A 40 -1.43 -72.09 34.76
CA ALA A 40 -1.63 -73.53 34.74
C ALA A 40 -1.07 -74.17 36.02
N LYS A 41 -1.91 -74.89 36.76
CA LYS A 41 -1.55 -75.62 38.00
C LYS A 41 -0.96 -77.00 37.71
N SER A 42 -1.31 -77.58 36.55
CA SER A 42 -0.86 -78.89 36.08
C SER A 42 -0.16 -78.78 34.73
N GLY A 43 0.89 -79.55 34.49
CA GLY A 43 1.66 -79.56 33.25
C GLY A 43 3.14 -79.88 33.48
N GLU A 44 3.93 -79.80 32.42
CA GLU A 44 5.39 -79.96 32.49
C GLU A 44 6.04 -78.83 33.29
N ILE A 45 7.12 -79.12 34.01
CA ILE A 45 7.86 -78.12 34.81
C ILE A 45 8.61 -77.18 33.86
N LEU A 46 8.63 -75.87 34.17
CA LEU A 46 9.34 -74.90 33.33
C LEU A 46 10.86 -75.18 33.31
N PRO A 47 11.49 -75.08 32.13
CA PRO A 47 12.94 -75.04 32.02
C PRO A 47 13.54 -73.92 32.89
N PRO A 48 14.76 -74.10 33.43
CA PRO A 48 15.43 -73.07 34.21
C PRO A 48 15.62 -71.79 33.37
N GLY A 49 15.19 -70.64 33.91
CA GLY A 49 15.26 -69.33 33.24
C GLY A 49 14.01 -68.92 32.46
N GLN A 50 13.06 -69.84 32.22
CA GLN A 50 11.79 -69.51 31.57
C GLN A 50 10.77 -69.00 32.60
N ILE A 51 10.22 -67.79 32.42
CA ILE A 51 9.25 -67.17 33.35
C ILE A 51 7.80 -67.44 32.89
N LEU A 52 7.53 -67.34 31.59
CA LEU A 52 6.21 -67.59 31.01
C LEU A 52 6.13 -69.00 30.46
N ALA A 53 5.07 -69.73 30.83
CA ALA A 53 4.76 -71.07 30.37
C ALA A 53 4.14 -71.04 28.97
N LYS A 54 4.58 -71.98 28.11
CA LYS A 54 3.91 -72.30 26.86
C LYS A 54 2.66 -73.18 27.12
N PRO A 55 1.76 -73.35 26.13
CA PRO A 55 0.63 -74.27 26.26
C PRO A 55 1.11 -75.67 26.68
N GLY A 56 0.56 -76.21 27.78
CA GLY A 56 0.93 -77.51 28.35
C GLY A 56 1.96 -77.49 29.49
N GLN A 57 2.65 -76.37 29.70
CA GLN A 57 3.59 -76.19 30.82
C GLN A 57 2.91 -75.61 32.07
N ARG A 58 3.38 -76.00 33.25
CA ARG A 58 2.85 -75.59 34.55
C ARG A 58 3.40 -74.23 34.98
N GLY A 59 2.67 -73.14 34.76
CA GLY A 59 3.04 -71.81 35.24
C GLY A 59 2.16 -70.71 34.65
N ILE A 60 2.60 -69.46 34.76
CA ILE A 60 1.91 -68.30 34.19
C ILE A 60 2.00 -68.39 32.67
N GLN A 61 0.88 -68.53 31.97
CA GLN A 61 0.82 -68.68 30.52
C GLN A 61 1.24 -67.39 29.79
N GLU A 62 2.00 -67.53 28.71
CA GLU A 62 2.40 -66.40 27.85
C GLU A 62 1.18 -65.73 27.19
N GLN A 63 0.28 -66.53 26.64
CA GLN A 63 -0.93 -66.05 25.97
C GLN A 63 -2.00 -65.67 27.00
N VAL A 64 -2.39 -64.40 26.98
CA VAL A 64 -3.49 -63.89 27.81
C VAL A 64 -4.84 -64.05 27.11
N LEU A 65 -5.90 -64.23 27.88
CA LEU A 65 -7.25 -64.31 27.35
C LEU A 65 -7.86 -62.91 27.24
N GLY A 66 -8.40 -62.59 26.07
CA GLY A 66 -9.05 -61.31 25.79
C GLY A 66 -10.42 -61.15 26.45
N GLU A 67 -11.07 -60.02 26.19
CA GLU A 67 -12.45 -59.78 26.63
C GLU A 67 -13.43 -60.80 26.04
N GLY A 68 -14.44 -61.18 26.81
CA GLY A 68 -15.41 -62.20 26.39
C GLY A 68 -15.60 -63.33 27.39
N ARG A 69 -16.35 -64.34 26.96
CA ARG A 69 -16.67 -65.53 27.77
C ARG A 69 -15.62 -66.60 27.49
N HIS A 70 -14.95 -67.04 28.55
CA HIS A 70 -13.95 -68.09 28.48
C HIS A 70 -14.32 -69.26 29.39
N PHE A 71 -13.85 -70.45 29.02
CA PHE A 71 -14.09 -71.67 29.77
C PHE A 71 -12.75 -72.26 30.19
N LEU A 72 -12.45 -72.22 31.48
CA LEU A 72 -11.25 -72.81 32.06
C LEU A 72 -11.63 -73.66 33.27
N ASN A 73 -11.08 -74.87 33.37
CA ASN A 73 -11.31 -75.74 34.51
C ASN A 73 -10.56 -75.21 35.75
N PRO A 74 -11.25 -74.83 36.85
CA PRO A 74 -10.61 -74.25 38.04
C PRO A 74 -9.60 -75.18 38.75
N TRP A 75 -9.72 -76.50 38.53
CA TRP A 75 -8.78 -77.48 39.06
C TRP A 75 -7.44 -77.48 38.31
N GLN A 76 -7.44 -77.18 37.02
CA GLN A 76 -6.23 -77.18 36.18
C GLN A 76 -5.64 -75.78 35.99
N TYR A 77 -6.47 -74.75 36.03
CA TYR A 77 -6.08 -73.37 35.74
C TYR A 77 -6.55 -72.42 36.84
N ASP A 78 -5.74 -71.43 37.14
CA ASP A 78 -6.12 -70.22 37.85
C ASP A 78 -6.14 -69.05 36.88
N TYR A 79 -6.90 -67.99 37.17
CA TYR A 79 -6.87 -66.79 36.34
C TYR A 79 -6.93 -65.53 37.19
N LYS A 80 -6.22 -64.49 36.74
CA LYS A 80 -6.25 -63.16 37.33
C LYS A 80 -6.66 -62.14 36.28
N ILE A 81 -7.74 -61.42 36.55
CA ILE A 81 -8.23 -60.36 35.67
C ILE A 81 -7.39 -59.10 35.94
N MET A 82 -6.79 -58.55 34.90
CA MET A 82 -5.96 -57.34 34.93
C MET A 82 -6.38 -56.38 33.82
N PRO A 83 -6.22 -55.06 33.99
CA PRO A 83 -6.53 -54.11 32.94
C PRO A 83 -5.62 -54.33 31.72
N VAL A 84 -6.18 -54.21 30.52
CA VAL A 84 -5.40 -54.22 29.27
C VAL A 84 -4.58 -52.94 29.19
N ILE A 85 -3.35 -53.06 28.69
CA ILE A 85 -2.47 -51.93 28.49
C ILE A 85 -2.96 -51.17 27.25
N ALA A 86 -3.56 -50.00 27.48
CA ALA A 86 -4.04 -49.12 26.42
C ALA A 86 -3.06 -47.97 26.21
N ILE A 87 -2.46 -47.91 25.03
CA ILE A 87 -1.55 -46.83 24.63
C ILE A 87 -2.40 -45.74 23.99
N PRO A 88 -2.46 -44.53 24.57
CA PRO A 88 -3.24 -43.43 24.02
C PRO A 88 -2.63 -42.93 22.69
N PRO A 89 -3.43 -42.28 21.82
CA PRO A 89 -2.92 -41.68 20.59
C PRO A 89 -1.87 -40.61 20.90
N GLY A 90 -0.83 -40.55 20.07
CA GLY A 90 0.32 -39.65 20.28
C GLY A 90 1.34 -40.17 21.30
N LYS A 91 1.15 -41.38 21.82
CA LYS A 91 2.14 -42.07 22.65
C LYS A 91 2.55 -43.39 22.02
N VAL A 92 3.69 -43.90 22.47
CA VAL A 92 4.33 -45.12 22.03
C VAL A 92 4.68 -45.99 23.23
N GLY A 93 4.48 -47.30 23.13
CA GLY A 93 4.85 -48.26 24.18
C GLY A 93 6.20 -48.90 23.88
N VAL A 94 7.21 -48.58 24.69
CA VAL A 94 8.50 -49.26 24.65
C VAL A 94 8.40 -50.52 25.50
N VAL A 95 8.63 -51.68 24.88
CA VAL A 95 8.49 -52.98 25.55
C VAL A 95 9.84 -53.45 26.04
N THR A 96 9.94 -53.76 27.33
CA THR A 96 11.07 -54.48 27.92
C THR A 96 10.63 -55.91 28.21
N SER A 97 11.16 -56.87 27.46
CA SER A 97 10.90 -58.29 27.65
C SER A 97 11.84 -58.89 28.71
N LYS A 98 11.26 -59.52 29.73
CA LYS A 98 11.97 -60.32 30.73
C LYS A 98 12.12 -61.78 30.31
N VAL A 99 11.48 -62.16 29.20
CA VAL A 99 11.46 -63.52 28.65
C VAL A 99 12.05 -63.55 27.25
N GLY A 100 12.49 -64.74 26.83
CA GLY A 100 13.09 -64.95 25.52
C GLY A 100 14.53 -65.45 25.60
N ALA A 101 15.17 -65.54 24.44
CA ALA A 101 16.60 -65.82 24.36
C ALA A 101 17.41 -64.65 24.93
N ASP A 102 18.53 -64.94 25.60
CA ASP A 102 19.47 -63.91 26.05
C ASP A 102 20.13 -63.22 24.83
N LEU A 103 20.45 -61.93 24.97
CA LEU A 103 21.03 -61.14 23.89
C LEU A 103 22.48 -61.51 23.63
N PRO A 104 22.95 -61.37 22.38
CA PRO A 104 24.38 -61.44 22.10
C PRO A 104 25.14 -60.39 22.94
N PRO A 105 26.32 -60.73 23.46
CA PRO A 105 27.09 -59.84 24.33
C PRO A 105 27.45 -58.54 23.59
N GLY A 106 27.05 -57.40 24.17
CA GLY A 106 27.30 -56.06 23.62
C GLY A 106 26.07 -55.38 23.01
N GLU A 107 24.98 -56.10 22.75
CA GLU A 107 23.71 -55.52 22.31
C GLU A 107 22.74 -55.38 23.50
N PHE A 108 22.05 -54.24 23.56
CA PHE A 108 21.03 -53.94 24.59
C PHE A 108 19.60 -53.92 24.05
N LEU A 109 19.46 -53.91 22.71
CA LEU A 109 18.18 -53.98 22.03
C LEU A 109 17.89 -55.41 21.61
N ALA A 110 16.67 -55.85 21.88
CA ALA A 110 16.16 -57.18 21.62
C ALA A 110 15.27 -57.18 20.37
N GLU A 111 15.34 -58.24 19.57
CA GLU A 111 14.29 -58.56 18.61
C GLU A 111 13.08 -59.22 19.29
N ALA A 112 11.99 -59.40 18.54
CA ALA A 112 10.80 -60.07 19.06
C ALA A 112 11.16 -61.50 19.52
N GLY A 113 10.92 -61.80 20.79
CA GLY A 113 11.26 -63.10 21.39
C GLY A 113 12.64 -63.17 22.05
N GLN A 114 13.42 -62.09 22.06
CA GLN A 114 14.62 -61.94 22.87
C GLN A 114 14.35 -61.14 24.15
N LYS A 115 15.19 -61.35 25.17
CA LYS A 115 15.07 -60.76 26.51
C LYS A 115 15.76 -59.39 26.59
N GLY A 116 15.05 -58.31 26.33
CA GLY A 116 15.60 -56.96 26.48
C GLY A 116 14.61 -55.90 26.03
N ILE A 117 15.11 -54.68 25.80
CA ILE A 117 14.28 -53.60 25.25
C ILE A 117 14.05 -53.88 23.78
N TRP A 118 12.80 -54.03 23.37
CA TRP A 118 12.48 -54.30 21.96
C TRP A 118 12.88 -53.16 21.06
N ARG A 119 13.46 -53.50 19.90
CA ARG A 119 13.71 -52.55 18.80
C ARG A 119 12.40 -51.93 18.31
N GLY A 120 11.42 -52.79 18.03
CA GLY A 120 10.07 -52.39 17.68
C GLY A 120 9.29 -51.82 18.86
N VAL A 121 8.36 -50.92 18.55
CA VAL A 121 7.46 -50.30 19.53
C VAL A 121 6.01 -50.70 19.30
N LEU A 122 5.21 -50.57 20.35
CA LEU A 122 3.77 -50.72 20.26
C LEU A 122 3.13 -49.37 19.91
N GLY A 123 2.44 -49.33 18.78
CA GLY A 123 1.63 -48.18 18.37
C GLY A 123 0.40 -47.95 19.28
N PRO A 124 -0.37 -46.88 19.06
CA PRO A 124 -1.56 -46.59 19.86
C PRO A 124 -2.61 -47.69 19.69
N GLY A 125 -3.27 -48.06 20.79
CA GLY A 125 -4.25 -49.15 20.80
C GLY A 125 -4.22 -49.99 22.07
N LYS A 126 -5.04 -51.03 22.08
CA LYS A 126 -5.16 -51.99 23.19
C LYS A 126 -4.21 -53.17 22.94
N HIS A 127 -3.19 -53.31 23.78
CA HIS A 127 -2.19 -54.38 23.67
C HIS A 127 -2.33 -55.37 24.81
N ARG A 128 -2.43 -56.66 24.45
CA ARG A 128 -2.66 -57.76 25.39
C ARG A 128 -1.37 -58.55 25.59
N LEU A 129 -0.45 -57.95 26.34
CA LEU A 129 0.82 -58.56 26.72
C LEU A 129 0.80 -58.94 28.19
N ASN A 130 1.39 -60.08 28.54
CA ASN A 130 1.43 -60.53 29.92
C ASN A 130 2.36 -59.63 30.78
N PRO A 131 1.85 -58.91 31.80
CA PRO A 131 2.65 -57.98 32.60
C PRO A 131 3.78 -58.66 33.40
N PHE A 132 3.69 -59.97 33.62
CA PHE A 132 4.73 -60.72 34.33
C PHE A 132 5.98 -60.97 33.45
N GLY A 133 5.80 -61.04 32.13
CA GLY A 133 6.89 -61.24 31.17
C GLY A 133 7.32 -59.97 30.44
N TYR A 134 6.41 -59.01 30.28
CA TYR A 134 6.65 -57.78 29.52
C TYR A 134 6.35 -56.56 30.36
N GLN A 135 7.29 -55.62 30.43
CA GLN A 135 7.08 -54.30 30.99
C GLN A 135 6.93 -53.30 29.85
N ILE A 136 5.90 -52.46 29.90
CA ILE A 136 5.62 -51.47 28.85
C ILE A 136 5.73 -50.09 29.43
N ASP A 137 6.71 -49.33 28.96
CA ASP A 137 6.93 -47.94 29.33
C ASP A 137 6.30 -47.05 28.25
N ILE A 138 5.32 -46.23 28.63
CA ILE A 138 4.59 -45.36 27.69
C ILE A 138 5.34 -44.03 27.58
N VAL A 139 5.90 -43.77 26.40
CA VAL A 139 6.63 -42.54 26.06
C VAL A 139 5.83 -41.73 25.04
N ASP A 140 6.07 -40.44 24.95
CA ASP A 140 5.44 -39.59 23.94
C ASP A 140 6.00 -39.91 22.54
N ALA A 141 5.14 -39.93 21.52
CA ALA A 141 5.56 -40.14 20.13
C ALA A 141 6.21 -38.88 19.57
N ILE A 142 7.08 -39.05 18.57
CA ILE A 142 7.82 -37.93 17.99
C ILE A 142 6.93 -37.29 16.92
N SER A 143 6.61 -36.02 17.13
CA SER A 143 5.83 -35.23 16.18
C SER A 143 6.73 -34.18 15.53
N ILE A 144 6.94 -34.29 14.22
CA ILE A 144 7.73 -33.35 13.44
C ILE A 144 6.75 -32.36 12.78
N PRO A 145 6.74 -31.08 13.19
CA PRO A 145 5.88 -30.07 12.60
C PRO A 145 6.34 -29.71 11.17
N VAL A 146 5.44 -29.05 10.42
CA VAL A 146 5.79 -28.50 9.10
C VAL A 146 6.88 -27.44 9.22
N GLY A 147 7.80 -27.40 8.26
CA GLY A 147 8.98 -26.54 8.32
C GLY A 147 10.14 -27.11 9.15
N TYR A 148 9.99 -28.33 9.69
CA TYR A 148 11.05 -29.05 10.38
C TYR A 148 11.28 -30.43 9.74
N VAL A 149 12.48 -30.97 9.94
CA VAL A 149 12.82 -32.37 9.63
C VAL A 149 13.47 -33.01 10.84
N GLY A 150 13.28 -34.32 10.99
CA GLY A 150 13.88 -35.10 12.06
C GLY A 150 15.16 -35.77 11.58
N VAL A 151 16.31 -35.31 12.04
CA VAL A 151 17.58 -36.02 11.81
C VAL A 151 17.65 -37.18 12.79
N VAL A 152 17.85 -38.40 12.27
CA VAL A 152 17.81 -39.62 13.08
C VAL A 152 19.23 -40.05 13.43
N THR A 153 19.51 -40.16 14.71
CA THR A 153 20.75 -40.73 15.24
C THR A 153 20.47 -42.09 15.85
N SER A 154 21.11 -43.13 15.31
CA SER A 154 21.05 -44.48 15.88
C SER A 154 21.99 -44.57 17.08
N LEU A 155 21.43 -44.85 18.26
CA LEU A 155 22.18 -44.96 19.53
C LEU A 155 22.78 -46.36 19.74
N SER A 156 22.30 -47.35 19.00
CA SER A 156 22.67 -48.76 19.07
C SER A 156 23.29 -49.25 17.76
N GLY A 157 24.24 -50.18 17.83
CA GLY A 157 24.84 -50.82 16.66
C GLY A 157 26.36 -50.82 16.72
N LYS A 158 26.99 -51.28 15.63
CA LYS A 158 28.45 -51.17 15.47
C LYS A 158 28.82 -49.70 15.28
N GLN A 159 29.87 -49.24 15.96
CA GLN A 159 30.32 -47.86 15.86
C GLN A 159 30.82 -47.58 14.44
N THR A 160 30.15 -46.66 13.73
CA THR A 160 30.61 -46.17 12.42
C THR A 160 31.79 -45.22 12.59
N THR A 161 32.58 -45.06 11.53
CA THR A 161 33.62 -44.03 11.43
C THR A 161 33.01 -42.65 11.64
N PRO A 162 33.67 -41.72 12.35
CA PRO A 162 33.10 -40.42 12.71
C PRO A 162 32.54 -39.61 11.53
N ASP A 163 33.13 -39.73 10.35
CA ASP A 163 32.79 -38.95 9.15
C ASP A 163 31.79 -39.62 8.21
N ALA A 164 31.37 -40.86 8.48
CA ALA A 164 30.42 -41.58 7.62
C ALA A 164 29.04 -41.64 8.27
N PHE A 165 28.00 -41.65 7.43
CA PHE A 165 26.63 -41.90 7.87
C PHE A 165 26.45 -43.35 8.31
N ALA A 166 25.67 -43.54 9.38
CA ALA A 166 25.33 -44.87 9.85
C ALA A 166 24.36 -45.57 8.89
N GLY A 167 24.73 -46.77 8.45
CA GLY A 167 23.84 -47.70 7.75
C GLY A 167 22.87 -48.41 8.70
N PRO A 168 22.00 -49.30 8.16
CA PRO A 168 21.12 -50.13 8.98
C PRO A 168 21.91 -50.99 9.98
N GLY A 169 21.65 -50.81 11.27
CA GLY A 169 22.34 -51.56 12.34
C GLY A 169 23.68 -50.97 12.78
N GLU A 170 24.06 -49.81 12.25
CA GLU A 170 25.21 -49.04 12.70
C GLU A 170 24.81 -47.90 13.65
N LYS A 171 25.74 -47.51 14.51
CA LYS A 171 25.58 -46.41 15.46
C LYS A 171 26.14 -45.12 14.88
N GLY A 172 25.31 -44.08 14.81
CA GLY A 172 25.66 -42.77 14.29
C GLY A 172 24.48 -42.03 13.67
N VAL A 173 24.75 -40.86 13.10
CA VAL A 173 23.77 -40.05 12.36
C VAL A 173 23.44 -40.77 11.05
N ARG A 174 22.15 -40.93 10.75
CA ARG A 174 21.68 -41.53 9.50
C ARG A 174 21.63 -40.49 8.40
N ARG A 175 21.75 -40.96 7.15
CA ARG A 175 21.59 -40.12 5.96
C ARG A 175 20.11 -39.78 5.69
N ASP A 176 19.20 -40.71 5.99
CA ASP A 176 17.77 -40.51 5.85
C ASP A 176 17.22 -39.62 6.96
N VAL A 177 16.41 -38.64 6.56
CA VAL A 177 15.71 -37.72 7.46
C VAL A 177 14.22 -38.02 7.47
N LEU A 178 13.58 -37.81 8.62
CA LEU A 178 12.15 -37.95 8.78
C LEU A 178 11.46 -36.67 8.32
N GLN A 179 10.46 -36.83 7.44
CA GLN A 179 9.62 -35.74 6.97
C GLN A 179 8.65 -35.27 8.07
N PRO A 180 7.98 -34.11 7.91
CA PRO A 180 6.92 -33.69 8.83
C PRO A 180 5.83 -34.78 8.99
N GLY A 181 5.54 -35.16 10.22
CA GLY A 181 4.63 -36.27 10.51
C GLY A 181 4.73 -36.77 11.95
N LEU A 182 3.95 -37.82 12.24
CA LEU A 182 3.94 -38.49 13.54
C LEU A 182 4.66 -39.84 13.42
N TYR A 183 5.70 -40.02 14.21
CA TYR A 183 6.53 -41.22 14.20
C TYR A 183 6.52 -41.92 15.55
N TYR A 184 6.23 -43.22 15.50
CA TYR A 184 6.33 -44.12 16.64
C TYR A 184 7.68 -44.82 16.58
N VAL A 185 8.71 -44.18 17.14
CA VAL A 185 10.06 -44.73 17.22
C VAL A 185 10.43 -45.03 18.66
N ASN A 186 11.36 -45.95 18.87
CA ASN A 186 11.89 -46.22 20.20
C ASN A 186 12.97 -45.19 20.55
N PRO A 187 12.77 -44.30 21.55
CA PRO A 187 13.78 -43.32 21.96
C PRO A 187 15.05 -43.96 22.55
N LYS A 188 15.02 -45.26 22.88
CA LYS A 188 16.21 -46.03 23.32
C LYS A 188 17.03 -46.57 22.14
N GLU A 189 16.47 -46.61 20.94
CA GLU A 189 17.17 -47.00 19.70
C GLU A 189 17.57 -45.79 18.87
N LEU A 190 16.60 -44.89 18.64
CA LEU A 190 16.72 -43.75 17.74
C LEU A 190 16.48 -42.46 18.51
N GLN A 191 17.46 -41.56 18.45
CA GLN A 191 17.30 -40.17 18.85
C GLN A 191 16.92 -39.36 17.60
N VAL A 192 15.84 -38.59 17.67
CA VAL A 192 15.41 -37.73 16.57
C VAL A 192 15.53 -36.29 17.02
N ASP A 193 16.43 -35.55 16.40
CA ASP A 193 16.60 -34.12 16.63
C ASP A 193 15.88 -33.33 15.53
N LEU A 194 15.10 -32.33 15.94
CA LEU A 194 14.27 -31.54 15.03
C LEU A 194 15.06 -30.34 14.53
N LEU A 195 15.27 -30.26 13.23
CA LEU A 195 15.95 -29.13 12.59
C LEU A 195 14.98 -28.36 11.70
N GLU A 196 15.10 -27.03 11.71
CA GLU A 196 14.33 -26.12 10.86
C GLU A 196 14.83 -26.18 9.41
N ILE A 197 13.90 -26.29 8.46
CA ILE A 197 14.18 -26.31 7.02
C ILE A 197 13.51 -25.13 6.30
N GLY A 198 14.03 -24.83 5.13
CA GLY A 198 13.61 -23.72 4.28
C GLY A 198 14.41 -22.45 4.54
N VAL A 199 13.88 -21.33 4.04
CA VAL A 199 14.52 -20.01 4.18
C VAL A 199 14.56 -19.56 5.63
N ASN A 200 15.78 -19.32 6.11
CA ASN A 200 16.14 -18.73 7.39
C ASN A 200 16.89 -17.42 7.14
N GLN A 201 16.83 -16.51 8.10
CA GLN A 201 17.52 -15.22 8.02
C GLN A 201 18.48 -15.11 9.19
N VAL A 202 19.70 -14.64 8.95
CA VAL A 202 20.62 -14.17 10.00
C VAL A 202 20.82 -12.68 9.76
N SER A 203 20.36 -11.87 10.70
CA SER A 203 20.59 -10.43 10.71
C SER A 203 21.80 -10.12 11.57
N LEU A 204 22.59 -9.13 11.21
CA LEU A 204 23.66 -8.52 11.98
C LEU A 204 23.25 -7.06 12.17
N LEU A 205 22.79 -6.71 13.36
CA LEU A 205 22.26 -5.38 13.70
C LEU A 205 23.17 -4.70 14.72
N GLY A 206 23.62 -3.49 14.40
CA GLY A 206 24.46 -2.69 15.28
C GLY A 206 23.76 -2.35 16.60
N LYS A 207 24.50 -2.48 17.72
CA LYS A 207 24.06 -2.28 19.12
C LYS A 207 22.98 -3.22 19.65
N THR A 208 22.46 -4.16 18.85
CA THR A 208 21.54 -5.20 19.33
C THR A 208 21.83 -6.44 18.51
N GLY A 209 22.60 -7.37 19.10
CA GLY A 209 23.19 -8.52 18.40
C GLY A 209 22.24 -9.26 17.47
N GLY A 210 22.85 -9.93 16.50
CA GLY A 210 22.20 -10.49 15.32
C GLY A 210 20.89 -11.22 15.57
N GLU A 211 19.95 -11.15 14.64
CA GLU A 211 18.61 -11.70 14.83
C GLU A 211 18.37 -12.82 13.82
N VAL A 212 18.13 -14.03 14.33
CA VAL A 212 17.67 -15.16 13.51
C VAL A 212 16.17 -15.29 13.65
N ILE A 213 15.42 -14.76 12.68
CA ILE A 213 13.95 -14.83 12.72
C ILE A 213 13.54 -16.19 12.17
N THR A 214 12.81 -16.96 12.99
CA THR A 214 12.27 -18.27 12.59
C THR A 214 10.77 -18.17 12.33
N LYS A 215 10.23 -19.08 11.50
CA LYS A 215 8.86 -18.96 10.97
C LYS A 215 7.77 -19.13 12.03
N GLY A 216 6.65 -18.44 11.80
CA GLY A 216 5.46 -18.46 12.64
C GLY A 216 4.66 -19.78 12.59
N LYS A 217 3.91 -20.02 13.67
CA LYS A 217 3.15 -21.25 13.97
C LYS A 217 2.00 -21.50 12.98
N MET A 218 1.89 -22.72 12.47
CA MET A 218 0.68 -23.23 11.80
C MET A 218 -0.14 -24.07 12.79
N ALA A 219 -1.44 -23.82 12.89
CA ALA A 219 -2.34 -24.57 13.78
C ALA A 219 -2.65 -25.96 13.22
N SER A 220 -2.44 -27.01 14.02
CA SER A 220 -2.84 -28.40 13.69
C SER A 220 -4.29 -28.65 14.14
N GLN A 221 -5.05 -29.41 13.35
CA GLN A 221 -6.47 -29.72 13.63
C GLN A 221 -6.67 -30.74 14.79
N ASN A 222 -5.61 -31.47 15.21
CA ASN A 222 -5.70 -32.51 16.23
C ASN A 222 -5.06 -32.06 17.56
N VAL A 223 -5.84 -31.94 18.64
CA VAL A 223 -5.39 -31.46 19.97
C VAL A 223 -4.20 -32.26 20.55
N ALA A 224 -4.20 -33.59 20.36
CA ALA A 224 -3.09 -34.44 20.81
C ALA A 224 -1.79 -34.14 20.05
N MET A 225 -1.90 -33.88 18.75
CA MET A 225 -0.77 -33.53 17.89
C MET A 225 -0.28 -32.11 18.18
N GLU A 226 -1.20 -31.18 18.40
CA GLU A 226 -0.88 -29.79 18.76
C GLU A 226 -0.06 -29.72 20.07
N ASN A 227 -0.45 -30.50 21.09
CA ASN A 227 0.28 -30.54 22.35
C ASN A 227 1.68 -31.14 22.21
N LEU A 228 1.84 -32.16 21.37
CA LEU A 228 3.16 -32.75 21.07
C LEU A 228 4.05 -31.77 20.32
N GLN A 229 3.52 -31.09 19.31
CA GLN A 229 4.25 -30.06 18.57
C GLN A 229 4.69 -28.92 19.48
N LYS A 230 3.80 -28.44 20.36
CA LYS A 230 4.14 -27.39 21.35
C LYS A 230 5.28 -27.81 22.27
N ARG A 231 5.27 -29.06 22.77
CA ARG A 231 6.33 -29.59 23.62
C ARG A 231 7.66 -29.73 22.87
N ALA A 232 7.63 -30.30 21.67
CA ALA A 232 8.83 -30.47 20.85
C ALA A 232 9.49 -29.12 20.52
N LEU A 233 8.69 -28.11 20.18
CA LEU A 233 9.18 -26.75 19.94
C LEU A 233 9.72 -26.10 21.23
N ALA A 234 9.07 -26.30 22.37
CA ALA A 234 9.55 -25.77 23.65
C ALA A 234 10.90 -26.38 24.05
N GLU A 235 11.08 -27.68 23.89
CA GLU A 235 12.35 -28.37 24.14
C GLU A 235 13.46 -27.84 23.23
N GLN A 236 13.15 -27.61 21.95
CA GLN A 236 14.08 -26.99 21.00
C GLN A 236 14.45 -25.54 21.41
N MET A 237 13.48 -24.75 21.87
CA MET A 237 13.74 -23.40 22.39
C MET A 237 14.65 -23.42 23.62
N GLU A 238 14.43 -24.36 24.54
CA GLU A 238 15.27 -24.52 25.74
C GLU A 238 16.72 -24.88 25.38
N LYS A 239 16.91 -25.87 24.49
CA LYS A 239 18.25 -26.23 23.97
C LYS A 239 18.98 -25.03 23.36
N ARG A 240 18.26 -24.18 22.61
CA ARG A 240 18.83 -22.95 22.02
C ARG A 240 19.24 -21.94 23.09
N MET A 241 18.39 -21.72 24.09
CA MET A 241 18.69 -20.81 25.20
C MET A 241 19.93 -21.27 25.98
N ASP A 242 20.06 -22.56 26.24
CA ASP A 242 21.22 -23.14 26.92
C ASP A 242 22.50 -22.98 26.11
N TYR A 243 22.45 -23.21 24.80
CA TYR A 243 23.60 -23.00 23.90
C TYR A 243 24.09 -21.53 23.93
N VAL A 244 23.16 -20.58 23.82
CA VAL A 244 23.49 -19.14 23.88
C VAL A 244 24.06 -18.76 25.25
N ALA A 245 23.51 -19.30 26.34
CA ALA A 245 24.02 -19.06 27.67
C ALA A 245 25.47 -19.56 27.83
N GLN A 246 25.79 -20.74 27.30
CA GLN A 246 27.14 -21.30 27.31
C GLN A 246 28.13 -20.45 26.51
N GLN A 247 27.75 -19.98 25.31
CA GLN A 247 28.59 -19.09 24.51
C GLN A 247 28.89 -17.77 25.22
N ARG A 248 27.88 -17.13 25.83
CA ARG A 248 28.08 -15.87 26.58
C ARG A 248 29.05 -16.02 27.74
N VAL A 249 29.02 -17.16 28.44
CA VAL A 249 29.99 -17.47 29.50
C VAL A 249 31.40 -17.56 28.91
N GLN A 250 31.54 -18.18 27.74
CA GLN A 250 32.84 -18.36 27.08
C GLN A 250 33.42 -17.02 26.57
N GLU A 251 32.61 -16.13 25.98
CA GLU A 251 33.02 -14.77 25.58
C GLU A 251 33.45 -13.91 26.78
N SER A 252 32.74 -14.00 27.92
CA SER A 252 33.05 -13.24 29.13
C SER A 252 34.38 -13.63 29.81
N VAL A 253 34.90 -14.83 29.51
CA VAL A 253 36.19 -15.32 30.03
C VAL A 253 37.35 -14.85 29.14
N SER A 254 37.14 -14.63 27.84
CA SER A 254 38.14 -14.09 26.91
C SER A 254 38.36 -12.58 27.05
N ASP A 255 37.41 -11.84 27.61
CA ASP A 255 37.42 -10.36 27.68
C ASP A 255 37.84 -9.81 29.06
N LYS A 256 38.92 -10.36 29.64
CA LYS A 256 39.60 -9.76 30.80
C LYS A 256 40.84 -8.98 30.34
N PRO A 257 40.85 -7.64 30.40
CA PRO A 257 42.09 -6.89 30.28
C PRO A 257 42.95 -7.14 31.53
N GLN A 258 44.23 -7.44 31.32
CA GLN A 258 45.27 -7.38 32.36
C GLN A 258 45.33 -5.96 32.93
N LEU A 259 44.68 -5.75 34.08
CA LEU A 259 44.83 -4.55 34.90
C LEU A 259 44.95 -4.95 36.37
N GLU A 260 45.91 -5.83 36.65
CA GLU A 260 46.42 -6.08 38.00
C GLU A 260 47.94 -5.93 37.99
N SER A 261 48.44 -4.69 38.07
CA SER A 261 49.79 -4.41 38.59
C SER A 261 50.04 -2.91 38.79
N SER A 262 49.14 -2.19 39.46
CA SER A 262 49.52 -0.93 40.11
C SER A 262 48.47 -0.49 41.14
N MET A 263 48.62 -0.96 42.38
CA MET A 263 48.30 -0.20 43.61
C MET A 263 48.65 -1.04 44.85
N MET A 264 49.94 -1.27 45.06
CA MET A 264 50.50 -1.58 46.37
C MET A 264 51.34 -0.38 46.79
N ARG A 265 50.73 0.54 47.54
CA ARG A 265 51.44 1.51 48.39
C ARG A 265 50.44 2.15 49.35
N GLY A 266 50.60 1.89 50.65
CA GLY A 266 49.83 2.58 51.69
C GLY A 266 49.56 1.74 52.93
N THR A 267 50.58 1.53 53.74
CA THR A 267 50.50 1.01 55.11
C THR A 267 49.68 1.91 56.04
N ALA A 268 48.87 1.31 56.94
CA ALA A 268 48.89 1.50 58.41
C ALA A 268 47.50 1.44 59.10
N ARG A 269 47.27 0.30 59.77
CA ARG A 269 46.71 0.06 61.12
C ARG A 269 45.81 1.11 61.84
N ALA A 270 44.62 0.62 62.21
CA ALA A 270 44.01 0.55 63.55
C ALA A 270 43.38 1.79 64.23
N LYS A 271 42.07 1.72 64.54
CA LYS A 271 41.51 1.35 65.87
C LYS A 271 39.97 1.40 65.93
N GLN A 272 39.44 0.66 66.90
CA GLN A 272 38.06 0.41 67.33
C GLN A 272 37.27 1.65 67.78
N ALA A 273 35.93 1.61 67.65
CA ALA A 273 34.95 1.52 68.76
C ALA A 273 33.62 2.30 68.54
N ALA A 274 32.53 1.52 68.54
CA ALA A 274 31.10 1.75 68.84
C ALA A 274 30.55 3.15 69.22
N ALA A 275 29.38 3.51 68.64
CA ALA A 275 28.18 3.96 69.37
C ALA A 275 26.91 4.06 68.46
N ALA A 276 25.86 3.34 68.88
CA ALA A 276 24.40 3.63 68.85
C ALA A 276 23.68 4.31 67.66
N ALA A 277 22.76 3.58 67.01
CA ALA A 277 21.28 3.73 67.09
C ALA A 277 20.58 3.06 65.88
N PRO A 278 19.42 2.39 66.06
CA PRO A 278 18.78 1.61 64.99
C PRO A 278 17.76 2.46 64.21
N ASN A 279 17.94 2.55 62.89
CA ASN A 279 16.85 2.94 61.99
C ASN A 279 16.45 1.73 61.15
N GLN A 280 15.24 1.24 61.41
CA GLN A 280 14.55 0.25 60.60
C GLN A 280 14.17 0.91 59.27
N GLN A 281 14.86 0.53 58.19
CA GLN A 281 14.33 0.64 56.84
C GLN A 281 14.48 -0.71 56.15
N SER A 282 13.33 -1.27 55.84
CA SER A 282 13.09 -2.45 55.04
C SER A 282 13.88 -2.38 53.72
N PRO A 283 14.53 -3.47 53.26
CA PRO A 283 15.11 -3.48 51.92
C PRO A 283 13.99 -3.42 50.88
N GLN A 284 13.88 -2.29 50.19
CA GLN A 284 13.12 -2.21 48.95
C GLN A 284 13.73 -3.19 47.93
N PRO A 285 12.91 -3.99 47.23
CA PRO A 285 13.42 -4.83 46.15
C PRO A 285 13.93 -3.95 45.03
N SER A 286 15.12 -4.29 44.53
CA SER A 286 15.72 -3.68 43.34
C SER A 286 14.71 -3.65 42.17
N PRO A 287 14.71 -2.61 41.33
CA PRO A 287 13.81 -2.55 40.19
C PRO A 287 14.07 -3.76 39.29
N ALA A 288 12.99 -4.49 39.01
CA ALA A 288 12.97 -5.61 38.09
C ALA A 288 13.62 -5.19 36.77
N LYS A 289 14.53 -6.03 36.27
CA LYS A 289 15.03 -5.97 34.90
C LYS A 289 13.83 -5.81 33.95
N PRO A 290 13.91 -4.93 32.93
CA PRO A 290 12.84 -4.83 31.96
C PRO A 290 12.58 -6.20 31.33
N GLN A 291 11.36 -6.71 31.49
CA GLN A 291 10.90 -7.89 30.79
C GLN A 291 10.74 -7.53 29.32
N LEU A 292 11.47 -8.23 28.45
CA LEU A 292 11.31 -8.12 26.99
C LEU A 292 9.88 -8.55 26.60
N PRO A 293 9.31 -7.97 25.52
CA PRO A 293 8.02 -8.37 24.97
C PRO A 293 7.98 -9.87 24.59
N PRO A 294 6.79 -10.50 24.62
CA PRO A 294 6.62 -11.96 24.43
C PRO A 294 6.87 -12.48 23.00
N ASP A 295 7.20 -11.61 22.03
CA ASP A 295 7.48 -11.99 20.65
C ASP A 295 9.00 -12.12 20.34
N ALA A 296 9.87 -11.89 21.32
CA ALA A 296 11.34 -11.88 21.15
C ALA A 296 12.05 -13.21 21.49
N SER A 297 11.35 -14.36 21.49
CA SER A 297 11.92 -15.65 21.90
C SER A 297 12.70 -16.41 20.81
N HIS A 298 12.86 -15.83 19.63
CA HIS A 298 13.54 -16.47 18.49
C HIS A 298 14.95 -15.92 18.23
N VAL A 299 15.44 -14.99 19.06
CA VAL A 299 16.53 -14.07 18.71
C VAL A 299 17.90 -14.59 19.20
N LEU A 300 18.73 -15.07 18.27
CA LEU A 300 20.14 -15.40 18.48
C LEU A 300 21.04 -14.14 18.46
N SER A 301 20.94 -13.25 19.46
CA SER A 301 21.76 -12.03 19.54
C SER A 301 23.26 -12.30 19.68
N LEU A 302 23.94 -12.50 18.56
CA LEU A 302 25.39 -12.48 18.41
C LEU A 302 25.82 -11.01 18.24
N ASN A 303 26.45 -10.42 19.25
CA ASN A 303 26.93 -9.03 19.23
C ASN A 303 28.17 -8.87 18.35
N GLN A 304 28.10 -9.31 17.10
CA GLN A 304 29.20 -9.24 16.15
C GLN A 304 28.81 -8.30 15.02
N PHE A 305 29.59 -7.24 14.84
CA PHE A 305 29.42 -6.30 13.74
C PHE A 305 30.40 -6.65 12.62
N VAL A 306 30.01 -6.35 11.38
CA VAL A 306 30.90 -6.47 10.23
C VAL A 306 31.66 -5.16 10.09
N GLU A 307 32.92 -5.15 10.51
CA GLU A 307 33.85 -4.02 10.33
C GLU A 307 34.93 -4.37 9.31
N PHE A 308 35.13 -3.47 8.35
CA PHE A 308 36.19 -3.61 7.36
C PHE A 308 36.70 -2.26 6.84
N PRO A 309 37.98 -2.19 6.44
CA PRO A 309 38.52 -1.01 5.77
C PRO A 309 38.07 -0.99 4.31
N SER A 310 37.65 0.19 3.85
CA SER A 310 37.42 0.48 2.44
C SER A 310 38.73 0.63 1.66
N ARG A 311 38.64 0.69 0.32
CA ARG A 311 39.80 0.89 -0.55
C ARG A 311 40.59 2.16 -0.25
N ASP A 312 39.92 3.18 0.27
CA ASP A 312 40.53 4.46 0.61
C ASP A 312 41.06 4.49 2.06
N GLY A 313 41.00 3.35 2.78
CA GLY A 313 41.57 3.17 4.12
C GLY A 313 40.66 3.55 5.29
N PHE A 314 39.39 3.85 5.03
CA PHE A 314 38.43 4.21 6.08
C PHE A 314 37.69 2.98 6.60
N GLU A 315 37.54 2.87 7.92
CA GLU A 315 36.75 1.82 8.58
C GLU A 315 35.25 2.04 8.33
N ILE A 316 34.58 1.00 7.86
CA ILE A 316 33.15 0.96 7.61
C ILE A 316 32.56 -0.14 8.47
N SER A 317 31.50 0.19 9.19
CA SER A 317 30.68 -0.79 9.91
C SER A 317 29.35 -0.95 9.18
N LEU A 318 28.94 -2.20 8.95
CA LEU A 318 27.79 -2.49 8.12
C LEU A 318 26.88 -3.53 8.79
N ASP A 319 25.59 -3.18 8.83
CA ASP A 319 24.51 -4.06 9.25
C ASP A 319 23.95 -4.76 8.02
N MET A 320 23.82 -6.08 8.09
CA MET A 320 23.30 -6.88 6.98
C MET A 320 22.36 -7.97 7.43
N THR A 321 21.63 -8.54 6.48
CA THR A 321 20.81 -9.71 6.69
C THR A 321 21.06 -10.68 5.56
N VAL A 322 21.42 -11.89 5.93
CA VAL A 322 21.68 -12.96 4.98
C VAL A 322 20.55 -13.96 5.07
N GLU A 323 19.90 -14.18 3.94
CA GLU A 323 18.88 -15.21 3.76
C GLU A 323 19.53 -16.47 3.20
N PHE A 324 19.36 -17.58 3.91
CA PHE A 324 19.93 -18.86 3.51
C PHE A 324 18.94 -20.00 3.77
N GLU A 325 19.14 -21.11 3.09
CA GLU A 325 18.28 -22.27 3.15
C GLU A 325 19.09 -23.56 3.29
N PHE A 326 18.57 -24.48 4.11
CA PHE A 326 19.06 -25.85 4.17
C PHE A 326 18.22 -26.76 3.29
N LEU A 327 18.89 -27.45 2.37
CA LEU A 327 18.26 -28.50 1.59
C LEU A 327 17.96 -29.72 2.47
N PRO A 328 16.75 -30.29 2.42
CA PRO A 328 16.38 -31.46 3.22
C PRO A 328 17.28 -32.68 3.01
N GLU A 329 17.87 -32.81 1.83
CA GLU A 329 18.75 -33.94 1.47
C GLU A 329 20.14 -33.85 2.11
N GLN A 330 20.59 -32.64 2.43
CA GLN A 330 21.95 -32.36 2.93
C GLN A 330 21.96 -32.02 4.42
N ILE A 331 20.80 -31.82 5.04
CA ILE A 331 20.70 -31.41 6.45
C ILE A 331 21.29 -32.43 7.44
N ALA A 332 21.21 -33.74 7.14
CA ALA A 332 21.85 -34.78 7.95
C ALA A 332 23.38 -34.61 7.96
N TRP A 333 23.95 -34.25 6.80
CA TRP A 333 25.39 -33.98 6.67
C TRP A 333 25.79 -32.76 7.50
N ILE A 334 25.03 -31.67 7.36
CA ILE A 334 25.27 -30.42 8.08
C ILE A 334 25.21 -30.66 9.60
N TYR A 335 24.20 -31.41 10.07
CA TYR A 335 24.05 -31.75 11.48
C TYR A 335 25.22 -32.59 12.01
N GLN A 336 25.65 -33.61 11.26
CA GLN A 336 26.77 -34.45 11.65
C GLN A 336 28.09 -33.66 11.72
N SER A 337 28.35 -32.80 10.73
CA SER A 337 29.62 -32.07 10.63
C SER A 337 29.71 -30.87 11.58
N TYR A 338 28.59 -30.17 11.82
CA TYR A 338 28.62 -28.86 12.48
C TYR A 338 27.71 -28.77 13.71
N GLY A 339 26.64 -29.57 13.77
CA GLY A 339 25.65 -29.62 14.84
C GLY A 339 24.33 -28.94 14.48
N ASP A 340 23.62 -28.46 15.50
CA ASP A 340 22.34 -27.74 15.36
C ASP A 340 22.47 -26.41 14.62
N LEU A 341 21.32 -25.84 14.23
CA LEU A 341 21.21 -24.52 13.57
C LEU A 341 22.12 -23.43 14.18
N PRO A 342 22.14 -23.19 15.50
CA PRO A 342 22.99 -22.15 16.08
C PRO A 342 24.48 -22.41 15.86
N ALA A 343 24.90 -23.67 15.94
CA ALA A 343 26.29 -24.06 15.73
C ALA A 343 26.71 -23.90 14.26
N VAL A 344 25.80 -24.14 13.32
CA VAL A 344 26.03 -23.88 11.89
C VAL A 344 26.21 -22.38 11.64
N VAL A 345 25.33 -21.55 12.22
CA VAL A 345 25.42 -20.10 12.08
C VAL A 345 26.76 -19.58 12.62
N ASP A 346 27.14 -19.99 13.82
CA ASP A 346 28.37 -19.55 14.49
C ASP A 346 29.65 -20.06 13.82
N LYS A 347 29.71 -21.35 13.48
CA LYS A 347 30.95 -21.97 12.95
C LYS A 347 31.13 -21.79 11.44
N ILE A 348 30.06 -21.48 10.71
CA ILE A 348 30.09 -21.39 9.25
C ILE A 348 29.64 -20.02 8.77
N ILE A 349 28.37 -19.67 9.00
CA ILE A 349 27.74 -18.54 8.33
C ILE A 349 28.39 -17.23 8.76
N MET A 350 28.56 -17.00 10.06
CA MET A 350 29.18 -15.77 10.58
C MET A 350 30.63 -15.58 10.11
N PRO A 351 31.54 -16.57 10.22
CA PRO A 351 32.90 -16.45 9.69
C PRO A 351 32.94 -16.16 8.19
N GLN A 352 32.05 -16.78 7.39
CA GLN A 352 32.00 -16.54 5.95
C GLN A 352 31.45 -15.17 5.60
N ILE A 353 30.41 -14.71 6.30
CA ILE A 353 29.92 -13.33 6.20
C ILE A 353 31.04 -12.34 6.45
N LEU A 354 31.75 -12.46 7.58
CA LEU A 354 32.81 -11.53 7.95
C LEU A 354 33.97 -11.56 6.95
N SER A 355 34.39 -12.75 6.53
CA SER A 355 35.48 -12.92 5.57
C SER A 355 35.15 -12.32 4.20
N VAL A 356 33.99 -12.69 3.64
CA VAL A 356 33.56 -12.21 2.30
C VAL A 356 33.29 -10.71 2.32
N SER A 357 32.65 -10.21 3.38
CA SER A 357 32.41 -8.77 3.55
C SER A 357 33.70 -7.97 3.63
N ARG A 358 34.71 -8.47 4.35
CA ARG A 358 36.02 -7.82 4.41
C ARG A 358 36.73 -7.81 3.05
N LEU A 359 36.73 -8.94 2.35
CA LEU A 359 37.39 -9.07 1.04
C LEU A 359 36.72 -8.19 -0.02
N LYS A 360 35.39 -8.24 -0.13
CA LYS A 360 34.65 -7.42 -1.10
C LYS A 360 34.60 -5.96 -0.68
N GLY A 361 34.43 -5.68 0.61
CA GLY A 361 34.35 -4.33 1.16
C GLY A 361 35.60 -3.49 0.89
N SER A 362 36.78 -4.10 0.98
CA SER A 362 38.05 -3.42 0.67
C SER A 362 38.25 -3.10 -0.82
N ALA A 363 37.44 -3.63 -1.73
CA ALA A 363 37.50 -3.30 -3.16
C ALA A 363 36.78 -1.98 -3.51
N TYR A 364 35.86 -1.54 -2.66
CA TYR A 364 34.99 -0.38 -2.87
C TYR A 364 35.46 0.86 -2.09
N ARG A 365 35.15 2.05 -2.57
CA ARG A 365 35.46 3.31 -1.87
C ARG A 365 34.39 3.64 -0.84
N ALA A 366 34.75 4.41 0.19
CA ALA A 366 33.78 4.84 1.20
C ALA A 366 32.56 5.57 0.63
N LYS A 367 32.76 6.38 -0.42
CA LYS A 367 31.66 7.06 -1.14
C LYS A 367 30.66 6.09 -1.80
N ASP A 368 31.12 4.92 -2.23
CA ASP A 368 30.30 3.97 -3.00
C ASP A 368 29.27 3.28 -2.09
N PHE A 369 29.48 3.27 -0.77
CA PHE A 369 28.53 2.75 0.21
C PHE A 369 27.43 3.76 0.60
N ILE A 370 27.65 5.05 0.33
CA ILE A 370 26.69 6.13 0.62
C ILE A 370 25.75 6.33 -0.58
N VAL A 371 26.30 6.26 -1.79
CA VAL A 371 25.55 6.46 -3.03
C VAL A 371 24.84 5.16 -3.43
N GLY A 372 23.54 5.25 -3.74
CA GLY A 372 22.68 4.07 -3.96
C GLY A 372 23.18 3.08 -5.03
N GLU A 373 23.70 3.58 -6.15
CA GLU A 373 24.20 2.73 -7.26
C GLU A 373 25.41 1.86 -6.84
N GLY A 374 26.35 2.44 -6.08
CA GLY A 374 27.52 1.72 -5.59
C GLY A 374 27.14 0.67 -4.55
N ARG A 375 26.16 0.97 -3.70
CA ARG A 375 25.65 0.06 -2.66
C ARG A 375 24.95 -1.15 -3.28
N GLU A 376 24.12 -0.95 -4.29
CA GLU A 376 23.43 -2.04 -4.98
C GLU A 376 24.44 -3.00 -5.64
N LYS A 377 25.44 -2.44 -6.33
CA LYS A 377 26.49 -3.25 -6.94
C LYS A 377 27.28 -4.05 -5.90
N PHE A 378 27.66 -3.41 -4.79
CA PHE A 378 28.33 -4.10 -3.69
C PHE A 378 27.45 -5.20 -3.09
N GLN A 379 26.13 -4.98 -2.95
CA GLN A 379 25.19 -5.99 -2.46
C GLN A 379 25.13 -7.23 -3.37
N ASN A 380 25.08 -7.02 -4.68
CA ASN A 380 25.06 -8.11 -5.66
C ASN A 380 26.38 -8.90 -5.65
N ASP A 381 27.52 -8.20 -5.66
CA ASP A 381 28.85 -8.81 -5.59
C ASP A 381 29.07 -9.58 -4.28
N LEU A 382 28.53 -9.05 -3.17
CA LEU A 382 28.59 -9.68 -1.85
C LEU A 382 27.75 -10.97 -1.85
N THR A 383 26.52 -10.91 -2.38
CA THR A 383 25.61 -12.06 -2.46
C THR A 383 26.23 -13.18 -3.31
N GLU A 384 26.77 -12.86 -4.49
CA GLU A 384 27.42 -13.85 -5.37
C GLU A 384 28.63 -14.49 -4.70
N ALA A 385 29.50 -13.68 -4.08
CA ALA A 385 30.69 -14.20 -3.42
C ALA A 385 30.36 -15.03 -2.18
N LEU A 386 29.33 -14.65 -1.43
CA LEU A 386 28.90 -15.35 -0.24
C LEU A 386 28.21 -16.68 -0.60
N ALA A 387 27.38 -16.68 -1.65
CA ALA A 387 26.80 -17.90 -2.21
C ALA A 387 27.90 -18.90 -2.61
N LYS A 388 28.92 -18.44 -3.36
CA LYS A 388 30.03 -19.29 -3.79
C LYS A 388 30.90 -19.81 -2.65
N ALA A 389 31.13 -19.00 -1.61
CA ALA A 389 31.95 -19.39 -0.45
C ALA A 389 31.25 -20.45 0.43
N ILE A 390 29.92 -20.45 0.44
CA ILE A 390 29.11 -21.33 1.29
C ILE A 390 28.60 -22.56 0.52
N GLU A 391 28.59 -22.52 -0.82
CA GLU A 391 28.18 -23.63 -1.70
C GLU A 391 28.93 -24.94 -1.41
N GLU A 392 30.23 -24.87 -1.09
CA GLU A 392 31.05 -26.05 -0.70
C GLU A 392 30.50 -26.79 0.52
N LYS A 393 29.74 -26.07 1.37
CA LYS A 393 29.15 -26.59 2.60
C LYS A 393 27.67 -26.95 2.43
N HIS A 394 27.17 -27.02 1.20
CA HIS A 394 25.82 -27.51 0.92
C HIS A 394 24.71 -26.63 1.53
N ILE A 395 24.95 -25.32 1.63
CA ILE A 395 23.98 -24.34 2.11
C ILE A 395 23.74 -23.34 0.97
N ILE A 396 22.47 -23.06 0.68
CA ILE A 396 22.10 -22.12 -0.37
C ILE A 396 21.90 -20.75 0.26
N VAL A 397 22.47 -19.73 -0.34
CA VAL A 397 22.25 -18.33 0.04
C VAL A 397 21.41 -17.70 -1.06
N HIS A 398 20.29 -17.09 -0.67
CA HIS A 398 19.40 -16.41 -1.60
C HIS A 398 19.82 -14.95 -1.77
N ASP A 399 19.89 -14.22 -0.66
CA ASP A 399 20.17 -12.78 -0.67
C ASP A 399 21.05 -12.38 0.53
N ALA A 400 21.95 -11.41 0.31
CA ALA A 400 22.67 -10.72 1.37
C ALA A 400 22.32 -9.22 1.34
N LEU A 401 21.31 -8.83 2.11
CA LEU A 401 20.75 -7.49 2.11
C LEU A 401 21.51 -6.57 3.07
N ILE A 402 21.93 -5.42 2.59
CA ILE A 402 22.57 -4.39 3.42
C ILE A 402 21.47 -3.54 4.04
N ARG A 403 21.45 -3.40 5.37
CA ARG A 403 20.46 -2.56 6.08
C ARG A 403 21.00 -1.16 6.35
N HIS A 404 22.05 -1.06 7.14
CA HIS A 404 22.61 0.20 7.59
C HIS A 404 24.12 0.21 7.35
N VAL A 405 24.63 1.35 6.90
CA VAL A 405 26.06 1.56 6.70
C VAL A 405 26.46 2.73 7.58
N ASN A 406 27.40 2.49 8.48
CA ASN A 406 27.96 3.50 9.34
C ASN A 406 29.40 3.78 8.91
N VAL A 407 29.61 5.02 8.45
CA VAL A 407 30.89 5.56 7.98
C VAL A 407 31.30 6.69 8.91
N SER A 408 32.62 6.93 9.05
CA SER A 408 33.13 8.03 9.87
C SER A 408 32.61 9.41 9.38
N ASP A 409 32.21 10.26 10.33
CA ASP A 409 31.70 11.63 10.08
C ASP A 409 32.67 12.48 9.23
N GLN A 410 33.98 12.20 9.32
CA GLN A 410 35.03 12.92 8.57
C GLN A 410 34.86 12.86 7.05
N ILE A 411 34.17 11.85 6.50
CA ILE A 411 33.88 11.72 5.06
C ILE A 411 32.43 12.08 4.76
N LEU A 412 31.53 11.69 5.68
CA LEU A 412 30.10 11.96 5.54
C LEU A 412 29.85 13.45 5.34
N ASP A 413 30.47 14.29 6.18
CA ASP A 413 30.28 15.73 6.17
C ASP A 413 30.71 16.38 4.84
N PRO A 414 31.94 16.16 4.33
CA PRO A 414 32.34 16.68 3.01
C PRO A 414 31.45 16.20 1.85
N ILE A 415 31.03 14.92 1.84
CA ILE A 415 30.18 14.38 0.77
C ILE A 415 28.78 15.00 0.82
N GLN A 416 28.19 15.13 2.01
CA GLN A 416 26.92 15.80 2.20
C GLN A 416 27.01 17.28 1.80
N GLN A 417 28.06 17.98 2.22
CA GLN A 417 28.29 19.38 1.85
C GLN A 417 28.44 19.55 0.34
N ALA A 418 29.16 18.67 -0.33
CA ALA A 418 29.28 18.69 -1.80
C ALA A 418 27.92 18.47 -2.48
N SER A 419 27.12 17.51 -2.00
CA SER A 419 25.76 17.27 -2.52
C SER A 419 24.85 18.48 -2.28
N ILE A 420 24.90 19.09 -1.10
CA ILE A 420 24.15 20.30 -0.76
C ILE A 420 24.59 21.47 -1.65
N ALA A 421 25.89 21.62 -1.90
CA ALA A 421 26.41 22.67 -2.77
C ALA A 421 25.96 22.50 -4.23
N ILE A 422 25.92 21.26 -4.74
CA ILE A 422 25.40 20.95 -6.08
C ILE A 422 23.90 21.30 -6.16
N GLU A 423 23.11 20.88 -5.17
CA GLU A 423 21.68 21.19 -5.10
C GLU A 423 21.41 22.69 -4.96
N GLN A 424 22.21 23.40 -4.18
CA GLN A 424 22.13 24.86 -4.02
C GLN A 424 22.51 25.57 -5.33
N ASP A 425 23.55 25.14 -6.04
CA ASP A 425 23.92 25.72 -7.34
C ASP A 425 22.82 25.51 -8.38
N LEU A 426 22.24 24.30 -8.45
CA LEU A 426 21.10 24.00 -9.31
C LEU A 426 19.91 24.90 -8.96
N THR A 427 19.58 25.02 -7.67
CA THR A 427 18.50 25.89 -7.18
C THR A 427 18.76 27.35 -7.52
N ASN A 428 19.99 27.84 -7.38
CA ASN A 428 20.37 29.21 -7.69
C ASN A 428 20.27 29.50 -9.18
N LYS A 429 20.67 28.56 -10.05
CA LYS A 429 20.47 28.64 -11.50
C LYS A 429 19.00 28.72 -11.87
N GLU A 430 18.16 27.87 -11.29
CA GLU A 430 16.71 27.90 -11.56
C GLU A 430 16.04 29.17 -11.03
N LYS A 431 16.47 29.68 -9.86
CA LYS A 431 16.02 30.99 -9.35
C LYS A 431 16.43 32.13 -10.28
N GLN A 432 17.66 32.14 -10.79
CA GLN A 432 18.13 33.15 -11.75
C GLN A 432 17.34 33.07 -13.06
N ASN A 433 17.11 31.87 -13.59
CA ASN A 433 16.29 31.67 -14.78
C ASN A 433 14.86 32.18 -14.59
N THR A 434 14.26 31.88 -13.44
CA THR A 434 12.91 32.34 -13.09
C THR A 434 12.86 33.86 -12.96
N ALA A 435 13.82 34.46 -12.23
CA ALA A 435 13.91 35.90 -12.06
C ALA A 435 14.13 36.63 -13.39
N ARG A 436 14.97 36.09 -14.28
CA ARG A 436 15.20 36.64 -15.62
C ARG A 436 13.92 36.60 -16.45
N LYS A 437 13.22 35.47 -16.51
CA LYS A 437 11.93 35.35 -17.22
C LYS A 437 10.87 36.27 -16.64
N GLN A 438 10.82 36.45 -15.32
CA GLN A 438 9.89 37.36 -14.67
C GLN A 438 10.23 38.83 -14.94
N ALA A 439 11.50 39.19 -15.00
CA ALA A 439 11.94 40.52 -15.41
C ALA A 439 11.58 40.81 -16.88
N GLU A 440 11.84 39.86 -17.79
CA GLU A 440 11.44 39.94 -19.20
C GLU A 440 9.91 40.13 -19.32
N LEU A 441 9.11 39.30 -18.64
CA LEU A 441 7.65 39.43 -18.60
C LEU A 441 7.19 40.81 -18.09
N ASN A 442 7.79 41.32 -17.01
CA ASN A 442 7.44 42.64 -16.48
C ASN A 442 7.79 43.76 -17.46
N THR A 443 8.92 43.67 -18.16
CA THR A 443 9.27 44.64 -19.21
C THR A 443 8.31 44.59 -20.39
N GLU A 444 7.90 43.39 -20.82
CA GLU A 444 6.89 43.22 -21.87
C GLU A 444 5.53 43.77 -21.44
N LEU A 445 5.08 43.48 -20.23
CA LEU A 445 3.84 44.05 -19.66
C LEU A 445 3.91 45.58 -19.58
N GLY A 446 5.05 46.15 -19.18
CA GLY A 446 5.27 47.59 -19.17
C GLY A 446 5.17 48.22 -20.56
N LEU A 447 5.76 47.58 -21.58
CA LEU A 447 5.65 48.02 -22.98
C LEU A 447 4.22 47.89 -23.51
N VAL A 448 3.50 46.83 -23.15
CA VAL A 448 2.08 46.65 -23.51
C VAL A 448 1.24 47.76 -22.89
N GLU A 449 1.46 48.09 -21.61
CA GLU A 449 0.71 49.16 -20.95
C GLU A 449 1.04 50.54 -21.53
N GLN A 450 2.31 50.81 -21.81
CA GLN A 450 2.73 52.02 -22.53
C GLN A 450 2.05 52.13 -23.91
N ARG A 451 2.03 51.03 -24.68
CA ARG A 451 1.34 50.98 -25.97
C ARG A 451 -0.17 51.16 -25.81
N ARG A 452 -0.80 50.59 -24.78
CA ARG A 452 -2.23 50.80 -24.48
C ARG A 452 -2.53 52.27 -24.26
N GLN A 453 -1.71 52.97 -23.48
CA GLN A 453 -1.87 54.40 -23.24
C GLN A 453 -1.68 55.21 -24.52
N GLN A 454 -0.66 54.89 -25.34
CA GLN A 454 -0.46 55.53 -26.64
C GLN A 454 -1.66 55.34 -27.58
N VAL A 455 -2.15 54.10 -27.73
CA VAL A 455 -3.32 53.79 -28.57
C VAL A 455 -4.57 54.50 -28.05
N ALA A 456 -4.77 54.58 -26.73
CA ALA A 456 -5.89 55.32 -26.16
C ALA A 456 -5.83 56.82 -26.52
N GLN A 457 -4.66 57.44 -26.39
CA GLN A 457 -4.44 58.85 -26.77
C GLN A 457 -4.58 59.09 -28.27
N GLU A 458 -4.05 58.19 -29.11
CA GLU A 458 -4.24 58.24 -30.56
C GLU A 458 -5.72 58.07 -30.94
N THR A 459 -6.46 57.22 -30.23
CA THR A 459 -7.91 57.03 -30.43
C THR A 459 -8.68 58.29 -30.03
N GLU A 460 -8.32 58.96 -28.93
CA GLU A 460 -8.91 60.24 -28.53
C GLU A 460 -8.64 61.33 -29.56
N LYS A 461 -7.39 61.44 -30.04
CA LYS A 461 -7.02 62.37 -31.10
C LYS A 461 -7.79 62.09 -32.39
N LEU A 462 -7.84 60.84 -32.84
CA LEU A 462 -8.55 60.43 -34.05
C LEU A 462 -10.05 60.71 -33.93
N LYS A 463 -10.65 60.44 -32.76
CA LYS A 463 -12.06 60.76 -32.49
C LYS A 463 -12.31 62.27 -32.58
N ALA A 464 -11.42 63.09 -32.04
CA ALA A 464 -11.53 64.55 -32.13
C ALA A 464 -11.37 65.06 -33.57
N GLU A 465 -10.44 64.49 -34.34
CA GLU A 465 -10.23 64.81 -35.76
C GLU A 465 -11.44 64.42 -36.61
N ILE A 466 -12.00 63.21 -36.43
CA ILE A 466 -13.22 62.76 -37.09
C ILE A 466 -14.40 63.67 -36.75
N LEU A 467 -14.57 64.07 -35.47
CA LEU A 467 -15.64 64.98 -35.07
C LEU A 467 -15.48 66.36 -35.72
N ALA A 468 -14.27 66.91 -35.75
CA ALA A 468 -14.00 68.19 -36.41
C ALA A 468 -14.26 68.13 -37.92
N ASP A 469 -13.83 67.04 -38.58
CA ASP A 469 -14.11 66.82 -40.00
C ASP A 469 -15.62 66.63 -40.25
N GLN A 470 -16.32 65.90 -39.38
CA GLN A 470 -17.77 65.73 -39.46
C GLN A 470 -18.50 67.07 -39.30
N GLU A 471 -18.11 67.91 -38.33
CA GLU A 471 -18.68 69.24 -38.15
C GLU A 471 -18.43 70.13 -39.38
N LYS A 472 -17.22 70.11 -39.92
CA LYS A 472 -16.86 70.82 -41.14
C LYS A 472 -17.69 70.34 -42.34
N GLN A 473 -17.84 69.03 -42.53
CA GLN A 473 -18.66 68.46 -43.61
C GLN A 473 -20.13 68.86 -43.46
N VAL A 474 -20.68 68.81 -42.24
CA VAL A 474 -22.06 69.26 -41.95
C VAL A 474 -22.21 70.76 -42.24
N ALA A 475 -21.21 71.58 -41.89
CA ALA A 475 -21.23 73.02 -42.20
C ALA A 475 -21.15 73.30 -43.70
N GLN A 476 -20.29 72.59 -44.44
CA GLN A 476 -20.18 72.68 -45.90
C GLN A 476 -21.48 72.25 -46.59
N LEU A 477 -22.05 71.10 -46.21
CA LEU A 477 -23.33 70.61 -46.72
C LEU A 477 -24.46 71.62 -46.46
N ARG A 478 -24.50 72.23 -45.26
CA ARG A 478 -25.48 73.29 -44.95
C ARG A 478 -25.27 74.52 -45.82
N ALA A 479 -24.04 74.95 -46.04
CA ALA A 479 -23.73 76.08 -46.91
C ALA A 479 -24.09 75.80 -48.38
N GLU A 480 -23.82 74.60 -48.88
CA GLU A 480 -24.22 74.15 -50.21
C GLU A 480 -25.75 74.07 -50.34
N ALA A 481 -26.44 73.52 -49.35
CA ALA A 481 -27.90 73.47 -49.32
C ALA A 481 -28.51 74.89 -49.31
N LEU A 482 -27.95 75.82 -48.53
CA LEU A 482 -28.38 77.23 -48.54
C LEU A 482 -28.13 77.90 -49.91
N ARG A 483 -27.00 77.60 -50.55
CA ARG A 483 -26.72 78.09 -51.90
C ARG A 483 -27.71 77.52 -52.92
N GLN A 484 -27.96 76.21 -52.90
CA GLN A 484 -28.91 75.55 -53.81
C GLN A 484 -30.34 76.07 -53.61
N THR A 485 -30.78 76.26 -52.37
CA THR A 485 -32.11 76.84 -52.08
C THR A 485 -32.21 78.28 -52.58
N ALA A 486 -31.18 79.12 -52.34
CA ALA A 486 -31.15 80.47 -52.88
C ALA A 486 -31.16 80.52 -54.42
N GLU A 487 -30.47 79.57 -55.08
CA GLU A 487 -30.48 79.44 -56.54
C GLU A 487 -31.86 79.01 -57.07
N ILE A 488 -32.51 78.04 -56.41
CA ILE A 488 -33.88 77.63 -56.73
C ILE A 488 -34.86 78.81 -56.52
N ASP A 489 -34.71 79.59 -55.45
CA ASP A 489 -35.55 80.76 -55.18
C ASP A 489 -35.34 81.85 -56.25
N GLN A 490 -34.09 82.10 -56.66
CA GLN A 490 -33.78 83.01 -57.77
C GLN A 490 -34.45 82.54 -59.07
N GLN A 491 -34.30 81.25 -59.42
CA GLN A 491 -34.94 80.68 -60.60
C GLN A 491 -36.47 80.78 -60.52
N THR A 492 -37.04 80.50 -59.34
CA THR A 492 -38.47 80.62 -59.07
C THR A 492 -38.94 82.06 -59.21
N ALA A 493 -38.16 83.04 -58.73
CA ALA A 493 -38.46 84.46 -58.87
C ALA A 493 -38.43 84.91 -60.34
N LEU A 494 -37.45 84.45 -61.13
CA LEU A 494 -37.40 84.71 -62.58
C LEU A 494 -38.62 84.12 -63.30
N ILE A 495 -38.96 82.87 -63.02
CA ILE A 495 -40.15 82.22 -63.60
C ILE A 495 -41.43 82.97 -63.20
N ARG A 496 -41.54 83.42 -61.94
CA ARG A 496 -42.68 84.25 -61.48
C ARG A 496 -42.73 85.58 -62.21
N ALA A 497 -41.60 86.26 -62.39
CA ALA A 497 -41.52 87.52 -63.12
C ALA A 497 -41.94 87.34 -64.59
N ASP A 498 -41.44 86.30 -65.26
CA ASP A 498 -41.83 85.94 -66.62
C ASP A 498 -43.31 85.58 -66.71
N LYS A 499 -43.84 84.82 -65.75
CA LYS A 499 -45.27 84.51 -65.66
C LYS A 499 -46.10 85.80 -65.57
N THR A 500 -45.74 86.72 -64.68
CA THR A 500 -46.43 88.01 -64.51
C THR A 500 -46.34 88.85 -65.77
N ARG A 501 -45.17 88.94 -66.40
CA ARG A 501 -44.97 89.67 -67.66
C ARG A 501 -45.81 89.06 -68.79
N LYS A 502 -45.78 87.73 -68.98
CA LYS A 502 -46.57 87.04 -70.02
C LYS A 502 -48.07 87.18 -69.78
N LEU A 503 -48.55 87.03 -68.54
CA LEU A 503 -49.96 87.24 -68.19
C LEU A 503 -50.36 88.71 -68.41
N GLY A 504 -49.52 89.66 -67.99
CA GLY A 504 -49.76 91.09 -68.21
C GLY A 504 -49.80 91.46 -69.69
N GLN A 505 -48.88 90.95 -70.51
CA GLN A 505 -48.89 91.12 -71.97
C GLN A 505 -50.11 90.48 -72.61
N ALA A 506 -50.50 89.27 -72.18
CA ALA A 506 -51.70 88.59 -72.68
C ALA A 506 -52.97 89.38 -72.33
N GLN A 507 -53.09 89.88 -71.09
CA GLN A 507 -54.21 90.74 -70.68
C GLN A 507 -54.22 92.05 -71.46
N ALA A 508 -53.08 92.73 -71.60
CA ALA A 508 -52.97 93.96 -72.37
C ALA A 508 -53.34 93.75 -73.84
N ASN A 509 -52.85 92.67 -74.47
CA ASN A 509 -53.22 92.30 -75.83
C ASN A 509 -54.72 92.00 -75.95
N THR A 510 -55.30 91.30 -74.98
CA THR A 510 -56.75 91.02 -74.96
C THR A 510 -57.56 92.31 -74.89
N VAL A 511 -57.19 93.23 -74.00
CA VAL A 511 -57.83 94.55 -73.87
C VAL A 511 -57.65 95.37 -75.15
N ALA A 512 -56.44 95.42 -75.71
CA ALA A 512 -56.16 96.17 -76.94
C ALA A 512 -56.96 95.64 -78.13
N LEU A 513 -57.11 94.31 -78.27
CA LEU A 513 -57.95 93.70 -79.30
C LEU A 513 -59.43 94.02 -79.07
N VAL A 514 -59.94 93.85 -77.84
CA VAL A 514 -61.37 94.10 -77.54
C VAL A 514 -61.74 95.58 -77.65
N GLU A 515 -60.98 96.47 -77.01
CA GLU A 515 -61.24 97.92 -77.04
C GLU A 515 -60.88 98.53 -78.39
N GLY A 516 -59.86 98.03 -79.09
CA GLY A 516 -59.54 98.45 -80.45
C GLY A 516 -60.66 98.13 -81.44
N GLU A 517 -61.27 96.94 -81.36
CA GLU A 517 -62.44 96.59 -82.16
C GLU A 517 -63.69 97.40 -81.76
N LYS A 518 -63.88 97.72 -80.46
CA LYS A 518 -64.92 98.68 -80.04
C LYS A 518 -64.68 100.06 -80.65
N ALA A 519 -63.46 100.57 -80.62
CA ALA A 519 -63.09 101.88 -81.18
C ALA A 519 -63.34 101.94 -82.69
N LYS A 520 -62.92 100.91 -83.44
CA LYS A 520 -63.29 100.77 -84.86
C LYS A 520 -64.81 100.74 -85.06
N GLY A 521 -65.53 100.06 -84.17
CA GLY A 521 -67.00 100.07 -84.15
C GLY A 521 -67.58 101.48 -83.97
N PHE A 522 -66.96 102.33 -83.15
CA PHE A 522 -67.34 103.74 -83.01
C PHE A 522 -66.95 104.58 -84.24
N GLU A 523 -65.78 104.37 -84.84
CA GLU A 523 -65.38 105.03 -86.09
C GLU A 523 -66.35 104.71 -87.24
N LEU A 524 -66.76 103.44 -87.40
CA LEU A 524 -67.74 103.03 -88.39
C LEU A 524 -69.11 103.70 -88.16
N LYS A 525 -69.53 103.86 -86.90
CA LYS A 525 -70.76 104.61 -86.56
C LYS A 525 -70.63 106.09 -86.91
N ALA A 526 -69.51 106.72 -86.59
CA ALA A 526 -69.25 108.12 -86.92
C ALA A 526 -69.22 108.35 -88.44
N ALA A 527 -68.59 107.44 -89.20
CA ALA A 527 -68.56 107.47 -90.66
C ALA A 527 -69.96 107.36 -91.28
N ALA A 528 -70.87 106.57 -90.68
CA ALA A 528 -72.25 106.46 -91.15
C ALA A 528 -73.07 107.76 -91.02
N PHE A 529 -72.72 108.65 -90.09
CA PHE A 529 -73.37 109.97 -89.91
C PHE A 529 -72.78 111.09 -90.79
N GLY A 530 -71.68 110.83 -91.50
CA GLY A 530 -71.05 111.77 -92.44
C GLY A 530 -70.23 112.91 -91.81
N ASP A 531 -70.44 113.21 -90.53
CA ASP A 531 -69.70 114.22 -89.77
C ASP A 531 -69.52 113.78 -88.30
N PRO A 532 -68.28 113.64 -87.78
CA PRO A 532 -68.00 113.32 -86.38
C PRO A 532 -68.64 114.29 -85.36
N ALA A 533 -68.79 115.57 -85.73
CA ALA A 533 -69.47 116.56 -84.89
C ALA A 533 -70.97 116.27 -84.79
N ALA A 534 -71.59 115.75 -85.85
CA ALA A 534 -73.01 115.38 -85.85
C ALA A 534 -73.30 114.13 -85.00
N PHE A 535 -72.44 113.11 -85.03
CA PHE A 535 -72.58 111.92 -84.17
C PHE A 535 -72.44 112.28 -82.69
N THR A 536 -71.44 113.09 -82.33
CA THR A 536 -71.25 113.55 -80.94
C THR A 536 -72.37 114.46 -80.48
N LEU A 537 -72.91 115.35 -81.33
CA LEU A 537 -74.09 116.16 -81.02
C LEU A 537 -75.36 115.32 -80.91
N TRP A 538 -75.51 114.27 -81.72
CA TRP A 538 -76.62 113.30 -81.61
C TRP A 538 -76.52 112.51 -80.32
N GLU A 539 -75.34 111.96 -80.00
CA GLU A 539 -75.09 111.22 -78.76
C GLU A 539 -75.26 112.13 -77.53
N PHE A 540 -74.79 113.39 -77.60
CA PHE A 540 -74.99 114.41 -76.57
C PHE A 540 -76.46 114.80 -76.43
N ALA A 541 -77.20 115.03 -77.52
CA ALA A 541 -78.64 115.35 -77.46
C ALA A 541 -79.47 114.17 -76.94
N ASN A 542 -79.09 112.94 -77.29
CA ASN A 542 -79.76 111.73 -76.84
C ASN A 542 -79.42 111.40 -75.36
N ASN A 543 -78.24 111.81 -74.90
CA ASN A 543 -77.80 111.68 -73.50
C ASN A 543 -77.99 112.96 -72.66
N LEU A 544 -78.57 114.05 -73.20
CA LEU A 544 -78.70 115.30 -72.45
C LEU A 544 -79.84 115.19 -71.45
N ASN A 545 -79.48 115.37 -70.18
CA ASN A 545 -80.43 115.48 -69.09
C ASN A 545 -81.34 116.71 -69.33
N LYS A 546 -82.66 116.55 -69.25
CA LYS A 546 -83.65 117.51 -69.79
C LYS A 546 -83.79 118.83 -69.00
N ASP A 547 -82.99 119.09 -67.97
CA ASP A 547 -83.25 120.11 -66.93
C ASP A 547 -82.24 121.30 -66.81
N LEU A 548 -81.38 121.61 -67.80
CA LEU A 548 -80.24 122.55 -67.63
C LEU A 548 -80.52 124.08 -67.89
N ARG A 549 -79.90 125.01 -67.10
CA ARG A 549 -79.90 126.50 -67.30
C ARG A 549 -78.46 127.09 -67.23
N VAL A 550 -78.10 128.07 -68.08
CA VAL A 550 -76.72 128.67 -68.19
C VAL A 550 -76.75 130.20 -68.04
N SER A 551 -75.76 130.80 -67.34
CA SER A 551 -75.59 132.24 -67.13
C SER A 551 -74.13 132.67 -67.41
N ILE A 552 -73.90 133.80 -68.10
CA ILE A 552 -72.56 134.25 -68.57
C ILE A 552 -72.28 135.68 -68.04
N LEU A 553 -71.10 135.91 -67.46
CA LEU A 553 -70.61 137.23 -66.97
C LEU A 553 -69.32 137.64 -67.69
N HIS A 554 -69.15 138.94 -67.98
CA HIS A 554 -68.06 139.52 -68.80
C HIS A 554 -67.28 140.63 -68.05
N ALA A 555 -65.94 140.67 -68.16
CA ALA A 555 -65.08 141.77 -67.65
C ALA A 555 -63.77 141.96 -68.46
N GLY A 556 -63.36 143.22 -68.70
CA GLY A 556 -62.26 143.64 -69.60
C GLY A 556 -60.97 144.15 -68.92
N ALA A 557 -59.99 144.55 -69.76
CA ALA A 557 -58.56 144.67 -69.46
C ALA A 557 -58.17 145.78 -68.48
N GLY A 558 -57.66 145.39 -67.30
CA GLY A 558 -56.98 146.32 -66.38
C GLY A 558 -57.17 146.11 -64.88
N THR A 559 -57.98 145.17 -64.39
CA THR A 559 -58.05 144.77 -62.96
C THR A 559 -58.73 143.41 -62.80
N LEU A 560 -58.03 142.30 -63.06
CA LEU A 560 -58.53 140.96 -62.70
C LEU A 560 -58.12 140.54 -61.28
N TRP A 561 -57.21 141.29 -60.66
CA TRP A 561 -56.56 140.89 -59.41
C TRP A 561 -57.14 141.56 -58.16
N THR A 562 -58.30 142.22 -58.25
CA THR A 562 -58.96 142.83 -57.09
C THR A 562 -60.29 142.18 -56.68
N ASP A 563 -60.90 141.34 -57.52
CA ASP A 563 -62.20 140.71 -57.18
C ASP A 563 -62.17 139.17 -57.02
N LEU A 564 -61.00 138.52 -57.16
CA LEU A 564 -60.88 137.07 -56.95
C LEU A 564 -60.56 136.67 -55.50
N GLU A 565 -60.49 137.63 -54.57
CA GLU A 565 -60.40 137.34 -53.13
C GLU A 565 -61.75 136.96 -52.49
N LYS A 566 -62.86 136.95 -53.25
CA LYS A 566 -64.21 136.70 -52.71
C LYS A 566 -64.99 135.50 -53.28
N ALA A 567 -64.38 134.60 -54.06
CA ALA A 567 -65.08 133.42 -54.58
C ALA A 567 -64.55 132.09 -53.98
N THR A 568 -65.41 131.38 -53.25
CA THR A 568 -65.12 130.07 -52.65
C THR A 568 -65.30 128.92 -53.65
N LEU A 569 -64.41 127.93 -53.59
CA LEU A 569 -64.24 126.79 -54.51
C LEU A 569 -65.38 125.75 -54.54
N GLY A 570 -66.56 126.07 -53.99
CA GLY A 570 -67.75 125.21 -54.07
C GLY A 570 -68.57 125.38 -55.36
N GLU A 571 -68.40 126.48 -56.11
CA GLU A 571 -69.40 126.90 -57.11
C GLU A 571 -68.92 126.89 -58.57
N LEU A 572 -67.72 126.38 -58.86
CA LEU A 572 -67.21 126.26 -60.24
C LEU A 572 -66.79 124.82 -60.58
N GLY A 573 -67.77 123.91 -60.47
CA GLY A 573 -68.02 122.79 -61.40
C GLY A 573 -67.03 121.62 -61.51
N GLY A 574 -67.49 120.43 -61.08
CA GLY A 574 -67.09 119.14 -61.68
C GLY A 574 -66.59 118.04 -60.72
N ALA A 575 -67.53 117.41 -60.00
CA ALA A 575 -67.45 116.27 -59.06
C ALA A 575 -66.47 115.10 -59.44
N ALA A 576 -66.02 114.22 -58.55
CA ALA A 576 -66.63 113.69 -57.33
C ALA A 576 -65.59 113.07 -56.37
N VAL A 577 -65.87 113.21 -55.06
CA VAL A 577 -65.21 112.50 -53.96
C VAL A 577 -65.70 111.06 -53.95
N LEU A 578 -64.79 110.10 -54.15
CA LEU A 578 -65.04 108.69 -53.87
C LEU A 578 -64.36 108.30 -52.56
N ASN A 579 -65.16 108.30 -51.51
CA ASN A 579 -64.85 107.64 -50.25
C ASN A 579 -65.45 106.24 -50.33
N ASN A 580 -64.64 105.18 -50.30
CA ASN A 580 -65.12 103.86 -49.88
C ASN A 580 -64.00 102.93 -49.37
N LYS A 581 -64.29 102.40 -48.17
CA LYS A 581 -63.61 101.42 -47.32
C LYS A 581 -63.19 100.12 -48.03
N LYS A 582 -61.99 99.61 -47.73
CA LYS A 582 -61.79 98.59 -46.66
C LYS A 582 -60.33 98.49 -46.24
#